data_AF-W1XWL9-F1
#
_entry.id   AF-W1XWL9-F1
#
_cell.length_a   1.000
_cell.length_b   1.000
_cell.length_c   1.000
_cell.angle_alpha   90.00
_cell.angle_beta   90.00
_cell.angle_gamma   90.00
#
_symmetry.space_group_name_H-M   'P 1'
#
loop_
_entity.id
_entity.type
_entity.pdbx_description
1 polymer ?
#
loop_
_entity_poly.entity_id
_entity_poly.type
_entity_poly.pdbx_seq_one_letter_code
_entity_poly.pdbx_strand_id
1 'polypeptide(L)' 'MQKKTIYFICTGNSCRSQMAEGFGKLILGDKWNVYSAGIETHGVNPHAIKAMKEVGIDISHHTSDLINN' A
#
# COMPACT_ATOMS: atom_id res chain seq x y z
N MET A 1 16.32 -13.53 -11.56
CA MET A 1 16.63 -12.08 -11.56
C MET A 1 16.20 -11.49 -10.23
N GLN A 2 16.91 -10.48 -9.72
CA GLN A 2 16.53 -9.84 -8.46
C GLN A 2 15.22 -9.06 -8.64
N LYS A 3 14.28 -9.18 -7.68
CA LYS A 3 13.05 -8.39 -7.71
C LYS A 3 13.39 -6.90 -7.62
N LYS A 4 12.73 -6.08 -8.44
CA LYS A 4 12.82 -4.62 -8.32
C LYS A 4 11.95 -4.15 -7.14
N THR A 5 12.18 -2.93 -6.66
CA THR A 5 11.38 -2.36 -5.58
C THR A 5 10.61 -1.16 -6.08
N ILE A 6 9.33 -1.08 -5.72
CA ILE A 6 8.47 0.09 -5.94
C ILE A 6 7.94 0.57 -4.59
N TYR A 7 7.93 1.89 -4.41
CA TYR A 7 7.54 2.52 -3.16
C TYR A 7 6.53 3.65 -3.44
N PHE A 8 5.28 3.47 -3.02
CA PHE A 8 4.21 4.46 -3.23
C PHE A 8 4.13 5.46 -2.09
N ILE A 9 4.33 6.75 -2.38
CA ILE A 9 4.35 7.81 -1.37
C ILE A 9 3.09 8.67 -1.45
N CYS A 10 2.50 9.00 -0.30
CA CYS A 10 1.50 10.06 -0.18
C CYS A 10 1.69 10.89 1.10
N THR A 11 0.72 11.73 1.48
CA THR A 11 0.83 12.54 2.70
C THR A 11 0.76 11.70 3.98
N GLY A 12 -0.31 10.91 4.17
CA GLY A 12 -0.62 10.26 5.48
C GLY A 12 -0.55 8.74 5.50
N ASN A 13 -0.09 8.10 4.41
CA ASN A 13 -0.14 6.66 4.17
C ASN A 13 -1.49 5.97 4.49
N SER A 14 -2.60 6.64 4.17
CA SER A 14 -3.93 6.23 4.66
C SER A 14 -4.88 5.69 3.59
N CYS A 15 -4.94 6.33 2.41
CA CYS A 15 -5.90 5.95 1.35
C CYS A 15 -5.20 5.50 0.05
N ARG A 16 -4.71 6.45 -0.75
CA ARG A 16 -4.25 6.19 -2.13
C ARG A 16 -3.04 5.26 -2.17
N SER A 17 -2.07 5.50 -1.31
CA SER A 17 -0.85 4.68 -1.24
C SER A 17 -1.13 3.26 -0.74
N GLN A 18 -2.09 3.10 0.18
CA GLN A 18 -2.54 1.80 0.68
C GLN A 18 -3.23 0.96 -0.40
N MET A 19 -4.15 1.59 -1.15
CA MET A 19 -4.80 0.93 -2.30
C MET A 19 -3.79 0.58 -3.39
N ALA A 20 -2.84 1.49 -3.67
CA ALA A 20 -1.77 1.26 -4.64
C ALA A 20 -0.85 0.09 -4.24
N GLU A 21 -0.51 -0.04 -2.95
CA GLU A 21 0.23 -1.18 -2.44
C GLU A 21 -0.56 -2.49 -2.60
N GLY A 22 -1.85 -2.50 -2.27
CA GLY A 22 -2.71 -3.68 -2.42
C GLY A 22 -2.78 -4.16 -3.88
N PHE A 23 -3.07 -3.25 -4.82
CA PHE A 23 -3.04 -3.58 -6.25
C PHE A 23 -1.64 -3.96 -6.73
N GLY A 24 -0.60 -3.26 -6.29
CA GLY A 24 0.76 -3.54 -6.67
C GLY A 24 1.20 -4.93 -6.25
N LYS A 25 0.87 -5.38 -5.03
CA LYS A 25 1.15 -6.74 -4.56
C LYS A 25 0.46 -7.79 -5.43
N LEU A 26 -0.81 -7.57 -5.79
CA LEU A 26 -1.57 -8.48 -6.64
C LEU A 26 -1.01 -8.55 -8.08
N ILE A 27 -0.71 -7.41 -8.70
CA ILE A 27 -0.37 -7.32 -10.13
C ILE A 27 1.14 -7.57 -10.36
N LEU A 28 1.99 -7.13 -9.44
CA LEU A 28 3.44 -7.06 -9.61
C LEU A 28 4.23 -7.97 -8.66
N GLY A 29 3.58 -8.61 -7.68
CA GLY A 29 4.23 -9.32 -6.56
C GLY A 29 5.23 -10.39 -6.97
N ASP A 30 5.07 -11.00 -8.14
CA ASP A 30 6.01 -11.99 -8.68
C ASP A 30 7.38 -11.40 -9.03
N LYS A 31 7.42 -10.12 -9.41
CA LYS A 31 8.62 -9.45 -9.95
C LYS A 31 9.07 -8.26 -9.11
N TRP A 32 8.22 -7.78 -8.20
CA TRP A 32 8.45 -6.57 -7.43
C TRP A 32 8.23 -6.77 -5.93
N ASN A 33 9.06 -6.11 -5.14
CA ASN A 33 8.73 -5.78 -3.76
C ASN A 33 7.91 -4.48 -3.78
N VAL A 34 6.73 -4.49 -3.17
CA VAL A 34 5.79 -3.37 -3.20
C VAL A 34 5.55 -2.88 -1.79
N TYR A 35 5.81 -1.58 -1.59
CA TYR A 35 5.63 -0.90 -0.31
C TYR A 35 4.89 0.41 -0.49
N SER A 36 4.38 0.97 0.59
CA SER A 36 3.87 2.34 0.64
C SER A 36 4.24 3.06 1.93
N ALA A 37 4.35 4.38 1.86
CA ALA A 37 4.67 5.22 3.02
C ALA A 37 4.06 6.62 2.90
N GLY A 38 4.22 7.40 3.96
CA GLY A 38 3.69 8.75 4.10
C GLY A 38 4.69 9.71 4.73
N ILE A 39 4.52 11.01 4.48
CA ILE A 39 5.21 12.06 5.23
C ILE A 39 4.73 12.06 6.70
N GLU A 40 3.47 11.73 6.91
CA GLU A 40 2.80 11.50 8.20
C GLU A 40 2.13 10.11 8.19
N THR A 41 1.66 9.66 9.36
CA THR A 41 0.87 8.42 9.51
C THR A 41 -0.50 8.71 10.11
N HIS A 42 -1.56 8.35 9.40
CA HIS A 42 -2.94 8.55 9.85
C HIS A 42 -3.70 7.24 10.05
N GLY A 43 -3.02 6.09 9.96
CA GLY A 43 -3.65 4.78 9.96
C GLY A 43 -4.29 4.45 8.60
N VAL A 44 -4.58 3.18 8.36
CA VAL A 44 -5.23 2.75 7.11
C VAL A 44 -6.69 3.19 7.13
N ASN A 45 -7.14 3.93 6.11
CA ASN A 45 -8.49 4.45 6.06
C ASN A 45 -9.51 3.29 5.96
N PRO A 46 -10.53 3.23 6.84
CA PRO A 46 -11.55 2.19 6.78
C PRO A 46 -12.30 2.10 5.44
N HIS A 47 -12.49 3.24 4.76
CA HIS A 47 -13.09 3.27 3.42
C HIS A 47 -12.15 2.72 2.35
N ALA A 48 -10.83 2.87 2.50
CA ALA A 48 -9.88 2.22 1.61
C ALA A 48 -9.91 0.70 1.78
N ILE A 49 -9.97 0.21 3.03
CA ILE A 49 -10.15 -1.23 3.32
C ILE A 49 -11.44 -1.74 2.69
N LYS A 50 -12.55 -1.02 2.87
CA LYS A 50 -13.84 -1.38 2.27
C LYS A 50 -13.77 -1.42 0.74
N ALA A 51 -13.24 -0.38 0.11
CA ALA A 51 -13.13 -0.30 -1.35
C ALA A 51 -12.26 -1.41 -1.95
N MET A 52 -11.14 -1.75 -1.30
CA MET A 52 -10.29 -2.86 -1.76
C MET A 52 -10.97 -4.21 -1.56
N LYS A 53 -11.71 -4.40 -0.46
CA LYS A 53 -12.49 -5.61 -0.21
C LYS A 53 -13.61 -5.82 -1.24
N GLU A 54 -14.22 -4.74 -1.74
CA GLU A 54 -15.22 -4.80 -2.84
C GLU A 54 -14.65 -5.42 -4.13
N VAL A 55 -13.33 -5.32 -4.34
CA VAL A 55 -12.62 -5.95 -5.47
C VAL A 55 -11.81 -7.19 -5.07
N GLY A 56 -12.04 -7.73 -3.87
CA GLY A 56 -11.41 -8.98 -3.41
C GLY A 56 -9.97 -8.86 -2.91
N ILE A 57 -9.49 -7.65 -2.62
CA ILE A 57 -8.14 -7.41 -2.09
C ILE A 57 -8.24 -6.99 -0.62
N ASP A 58 -7.66 -7.77 0.28
CA ASP A 58 -7.62 -7.43 1.70
C ASP A 58 -6.38 -6.61 2.04
N ILE A 59 -6.59 -5.36 2.47
CA ILE A 59 -5.54 -4.47 2.98
C ILE A 59 -5.70 -4.17 4.48
N SER A 60 -6.57 -4.89 5.19
CA SER A 60 -6.82 -4.66 6.62
C SER A 60 -5.61 -4.97 7.51
N HIS A 61 -4.67 -5.76 7.00
CA HIS A 61 -3.41 -6.09 7.66
C HIS A 61 -2.27 -5.11 7.34
N HIS A 62 -2.49 -4.12 6.49
CA HIS A 62 -1.47 -3.12 6.19
C HIS A 62 -1.25 -2.18 7.38
N THR A 63 -0.06 -1.60 7.44
CA THR A 63 0.33 -0.57 8.39
C THR A 63 0.46 0.78 7.70
N SER A 64 0.20 1.86 8.45
CA SER A 64 0.44 3.22 7.98
C SER A 64 1.83 3.65 8.40
N ASP A 65 2.77 3.67 7.47
CA ASP A 65 4.21 3.82 7.76
C ASP A 65 4.78 5.17 7.29
N LEU A 66 5.77 5.67 8.03
CA LEU A 66 6.56 6.84 7.62
C LEU A 66 7.54 6.47 6.51
N ILE A 67 7.91 7.46 5.69
CA ILE A 67 8.99 7.29 4.72
C ILE A 67 10.27 6.90 5.47
N ASN A 68 10.79 5.72 5.13
CA ASN A 68 12.08 5.24 5.60
C ASN A 68 13.17 5.61 4.58
N ASN A 69 14.23 6.28 5.04
CA ASN A 69 15.36 6.74 4.23
C ASN A 69 16.48 5.71 4.20
#